data_AF-A0AAV2HCC3-F1
#
_entry.id   AF-A0AAV2HCC3-F1
#
_cell.length_a   1.000
_cell.length_b   1.000
_cell.length_c   1.000
_cell.angle_alpha   90.00
_cell.angle_beta   90.00
_cell.angle_gamma   90.00
#
_symmetry.space_group_name_H-M   'P 1'
#
loop_
_entity.id
_entity.type
_entity.pdbx_description
1 polymer ?
#
loop_
_entity_poly.entity_id
_entity_poly.type
_entity_poly.pdbx_seq_one_letter_code
_entity_poly.pdbx_strand_id
1 'polypeptide(L)'
;MWVLLAALNLFLAYYIMLYGLSLGYELSVDWAMAFFTAFFVNVMVIQPVKVVLIVFVLVLLWKQRYTLKEIAPLAKLTESLRLVHQKNILKMKYGSFMPKTVYTAPLNANEVQAVMDRLKVESVAREMMRDLLLYIIFMVCVLLVVYGHLDINIQYHQVKYTKNVYLGIRDPVDENGFGEDLLQQVKTAQDMWRYLDEVLIDKLAPDEQGFNLPKDTNLLGPARTRQVRVRQDSGLSEAMRKIYGVKFCSHSMDEGVEETKSYDGSWKNPILDAYDEQEDGLFVYWSA
;
A
#
# COMPACT_ATOMS: atom_id res chain seq x y z
N MET A 1 -22.18 23.66 -27.63
CA MET A 1 -21.03 22.78 -27.92
C MET A 1 -20.31 22.33 -26.65
N TRP A 2 -19.87 23.26 -25.79
CA TRP A 2 -19.18 22.93 -24.52
C TRP A 2 -19.99 22.02 -23.58
N VAL A 3 -21.30 22.26 -23.44
CA VAL A 3 -22.20 21.41 -22.63
C VAL A 3 -22.33 20.01 -23.20
N LEU A 4 -22.40 19.86 -24.52
CA LEU A 4 -22.46 18.54 -25.17
C LEU A 4 -21.16 17.76 -24.98
N LEU A 5 -20.01 18.45 -25.08
CA LEU A 5 -18.70 17.84 -24.79
C LEU A 5 -18.62 17.39 -23.32
N ALA A 6 -19.08 18.23 -22.38
CA ALA A 6 -19.10 17.87 -20.96
C ALA A 6 -20.01 16.66 -20.68
N ALA A 7 -21.22 16.66 -21.26
CA ALA A 7 -22.16 15.55 -21.11
C ALA A 7 -21.61 14.24 -21.69
N LEU A 8 -20.96 14.30 -22.87
CA LEU A 8 -20.33 13.12 -23.48
C LEU A 8 -19.17 12.60 -22.61
N ASN A 9 -18.30 13.47 -22.10
CA ASN A 9 -17.20 13.05 -21.22
C ASN A 9 -17.72 12.41 -19.93
N LEU A 10 -18.79 12.95 -19.34
CA LEU A 10 -19.40 12.39 -18.14
C LEU A 10 -20.02 11.02 -18.42
N PHE A 11 -20.67 10.86 -19.57
CA PHE A 11 -21.18 9.57 -20.03
C PHE A 11 -20.04 8.55 -20.20
N LEU A 12 -18.95 8.92 -20.89
CA LEU A 12 -17.79 8.03 -21.03
C LEU A 12 -17.16 7.67 -19.68
N ALA A 13 -16.99 8.64 -18.78
CA ALA A 13 -16.43 8.40 -17.46
C ALA A 13 -17.29 7.43 -16.63
N TYR A 14 -18.62 7.56 -16.71
CA TYR A 14 -19.55 6.63 -16.07
C TYR A 14 -19.41 5.21 -16.61
N TYR A 15 -19.32 5.04 -17.94
CA TYR A 15 -19.10 3.72 -18.54
C TYR A 15 -17.74 3.13 -18.16
N ILE A 16 -16.68 3.95 -18.15
CA ILE A 16 -15.34 3.51 -17.73
C ILE A 16 -15.37 3.02 -16.28
N MET A 17 -16.06 3.72 -15.38
CA MET A 17 -16.22 3.29 -13.99
C MET A 17 -16.98 1.96 -13.89
N LEU A 18 -18.11 1.82 -14.60
CA LEU A 18 -18.89 0.58 -14.60
C LEU A 18 -18.09 -0.61 -15.10
N TYR A 19 -17.37 -0.43 -16.21
CA TYR A 19 -16.49 -1.47 -16.71
C TYR A 19 -15.39 -1.77 -15.70
N GLY A 20 -14.73 -0.75 -15.12
CA GLY A 20 -13.70 -0.91 -14.10
C GLY A 20 -14.15 -1.71 -12.87
N LEU A 21 -15.41 -1.59 -12.44
CA LEU A 21 -15.98 -2.38 -11.34
C LEU A 21 -16.29 -3.83 -11.70
N SER A 22 -16.45 -4.14 -12.98
CA SER A 22 -16.73 -5.50 -13.47
C SER A 22 -15.47 -6.27 -13.88
N LEU A 23 -14.32 -5.61 -13.99
CA LEU A 23 -13.03 -6.24 -14.27
C LEU A 23 -12.42 -6.82 -12.99
N GLY A 24 -11.83 -8.01 -13.10
CA GLY A 24 -10.99 -8.58 -12.04
C GLY A 24 -9.74 -7.73 -11.77
N TYR A 25 -9.06 -8.00 -10.66
CA TYR A 25 -7.86 -7.26 -10.24
C TYR A 25 -6.77 -7.22 -11.31
N GLU A 26 -6.36 -8.39 -11.82
CA GLU A 26 -5.25 -8.50 -12.78
C GLU A 26 -5.54 -7.72 -14.08
N LEU A 27 -6.72 -7.90 -14.66
CA LEU A 27 -7.16 -7.19 -15.87
C LEU A 27 -7.28 -5.68 -15.65
N SER A 28 -7.67 -5.24 -14.45
CA SER A 28 -7.77 -3.82 -14.12
C SER A 28 -6.40 -3.15 -14.05
N VAL A 29 -5.40 -3.84 -13.50
CA VAL A 29 -4.01 -3.36 -13.45
C VAL A 29 -3.43 -3.24 -14.85
N ASP A 30 -3.60 -4.27 -15.69
CA ASP A 30 -3.13 -4.25 -17.08
C ASP A 30 -3.79 -3.12 -17.88
N TRP A 31 -5.09 -2.91 -17.70
CA TRP A 31 -5.81 -1.83 -18.37
C TRP A 31 -5.33 -0.45 -17.92
N ALA A 32 -5.10 -0.25 -16.61
CA ALA A 32 -4.54 1.00 -16.09
C ALA A 32 -3.12 1.26 -16.64
N MET A 33 -2.27 0.23 -16.69
CA MET A 33 -0.93 0.32 -17.27
C MET A 33 -0.98 0.65 -18.76
N ALA A 34 -1.89 0.05 -19.52
CA ALA A 34 -2.10 0.38 -20.93
C ALA A 34 -2.57 1.84 -21.10
N PHE A 35 -3.47 2.31 -20.24
CA PHE A 35 -3.94 3.71 -20.25
C PHE A 35 -2.80 4.70 -20.00
N PHE A 36 -1.99 4.49 -18.96
CA PHE A 36 -0.85 5.37 -18.68
C PHE A 36 0.20 5.32 -19.80
N THR A 37 0.51 4.13 -20.29
CA THR A 37 1.45 3.96 -21.41
C THR A 37 0.95 4.70 -22.66
N ALA A 38 -0.33 4.55 -23.01
CA ALA A 38 -0.93 5.25 -24.13
C ALA A 38 -0.91 6.78 -23.93
N PHE A 39 -1.14 7.27 -22.70
CA PHE A 39 -1.05 8.69 -22.38
C PHE A 39 0.37 9.23 -22.61
N PHE A 40 1.41 8.57 -22.08
CA PHE A 40 2.79 9.02 -22.27
C PHE A 40 3.23 8.94 -23.72
N VAL A 41 2.90 7.86 -24.43
CA VAL A 41 3.16 7.75 -25.88
C VAL A 41 2.45 8.87 -26.64
N ASN A 42 1.21 9.20 -26.28
CA ASN A 42 0.48 10.29 -26.93
C ASN A 42 1.17 11.65 -26.70
N VAL A 43 1.49 12.00 -25.46
CA VAL A 43 2.10 13.29 -25.11
C VAL A 43 3.52 13.42 -25.67
N MET A 44 4.37 12.39 -25.50
CA MET A 44 5.78 12.47 -25.87
C MET A 44 6.04 12.21 -27.36
N VAL A 45 5.22 11.38 -28.03
CA VAL A 45 5.48 10.95 -29.41
C VAL A 45 4.41 11.45 -30.37
N ILE A 46 3.14 11.14 -30.12
CA ILE A 46 2.07 11.40 -31.09
C ILE A 46 1.84 12.90 -31.26
N GLN A 47 1.81 13.68 -30.18
CA GLN A 47 1.63 15.14 -30.25
C GLN A 47 2.72 15.84 -31.06
N PRO A 48 4.03 15.67 -30.79
CA PRO A 48 5.07 16.34 -31.59
C PRO A 48 5.07 15.86 -33.04
N VAL A 49 4.84 14.56 -33.30
CA VAL A 49 4.73 14.04 -34.67
C VAL A 49 3.55 14.67 -35.41
N LYS A 50 2.39 14.82 -34.77
CA LYS A 50 1.22 15.52 -35.34
C LYS A 50 1.55 16.96 -35.72
N VAL A 51 2.25 17.69 -34.87
CA VAL A 51 2.65 19.08 -35.16
C VAL A 51 3.57 19.13 -36.38
N VAL A 52 4.60 18.27 -36.45
CA VAL A 52 5.52 18.20 -37.59
C VAL A 52 4.77 17.85 -38.88
N LEU A 53 3.85 16.88 -38.83
CA LEU A 53 3.06 16.47 -39.98
C LEU A 53 2.16 17.62 -40.48
N ILE A 54 1.49 18.33 -39.56
CA ILE A 54 0.67 19.50 -39.92
C ILE A 54 1.56 20.57 -40.57
N VAL A 55 2.72 20.90 -40.00
CA VAL A 55 3.65 21.86 -40.61
C VAL A 55 4.09 21.41 -41.99
N PHE A 56 4.42 20.13 -42.16
CA PHE A 56 4.82 19.56 -43.45
C PHE A 56 3.69 19.67 -44.50
N VAL A 57 2.46 19.30 -44.14
CA VAL A 57 1.29 19.40 -45.03
C VAL A 57 0.98 20.86 -45.36
N LEU A 58 1.02 21.77 -44.38
CA LEU A 58 0.83 23.20 -44.61
C LEU A 58 1.92 23.77 -45.51
N VAL A 59 3.18 23.38 -45.33
CA VAL A 59 4.26 23.79 -46.23
C VAL A 59 4.03 23.24 -47.62
N LEU A 60 3.55 22.02 -47.82
CA LEU A 60 3.26 21.48 -49.16
C LEU A 60 2.05 22.18 -49.82
N LEU A 61 0.98 22.43 -49.06
CA LEU A 61 -0.23 23.08 -49.56
C LEU A 61 -0.04 24.60 -49.79
N TRP A 62 0.76 25.27 -48.96
CA TRP A 62 1.04 26.71 -49.05
C TRP A 62 2.41 27.08 -49.62
N LYS A 63 3.28 26.11 -49.98
CA LYS A 63 4.55 26.38 -50.70
C LYS A 63 4.34 27.18 -51.98
N GLN A 64 3.13 27.13 -52.54
CA GLN A 64 2.79 27.88 -53.73
C GLN A 64 2.44 29.35 -53.45
N ARG A 65 2.23 29.81 -52.20
CA ARG A 65 1.80 31.20 -51.94
C ARG A 65 2.38 31.97 -50.75
N TYR A 66 3.08 31.38 -49.77
CA TYR A 66 3.60 32.20 -48.66
C TYR A 66 5.03 31.85 -48.23
N THR A 67 5.95 32.76 -48.54
CA THR A 67 7.27 32.87 -47.92
C THR A 67 7.11 33.00 -46.40
N LEU A 68 7.79 32.11 -45.67
CA LEU A 68 7.95 32.01 -44.20
C LEU A 68 8.40 33.33 -43.51
N LYS A 69 7.58 34.39 -43.52
CA LYS A 69 7.92 35.66 -42.88
C LYS A 69 7.16 35.95 -41.58
N GLU A 70 6.11 35.20 -41.26
CA GLU A 70 5.23 35.58 -40.12
C GLU A 70 5.02 34.53 -39.01
N ILE A 71 5.50 33.28 -39.14
CA ILE A 71 5.09 32.19 -38.20
C ILE A 71 6.13 31.89 -37.10
N ALA A 72 7.21 32.67 -36.94
CA ALA A 72 8.22 32.38 -35.92
C ALA A 72 8.40 33.51 -34.87
N PRO A 73 7.44 33.73 -33.93
CA PRO A 73 7.72 34.53 -32.75
C PRO A 73 8.69 33.83 -31.78
N LEU A 74 8.82 32.49 -31.83
CA LEU A 74 9.69 31.73 -30.93
C LEU A 74 11.18 31.84 -31.29
N ALA A 75 11.53 31.82 -32.59
CA ALA A 75 12.92 31.99 -33.04
C ALA A 75 13.46 33.40 -32.71
N LYS A 76 12.58 34.40 -32.72
CA LYS A 76 12.90 35.80 -32.43
C LYS A 76 13.25 36.05 -30.95
N LEU A 77 12.71 35.25 -30.03
CA LEU A 77 12.96 35.37 -28.59
C LEU A 77 14.28 34.72 -28.17
N THR A 78 14.64 33.58 -28.79
CA THR A 78 15.92 32.91 -28.52
C THR A 78 17.09 33.67 -29.15
N GLU A 79 16.90 34.27 -30.33
CA GLU A 79 17.89 35.18 -30.93
C GLU A 79 18.08 36.46 -30.11
N SER A 80 17.02 37.07 -29.58
CA SER A 80 17.12 38.30 -28.81
C SER A 80 17.87 38.09 -27.48
N LEU A 81 17.65 36.95 -26.80
CA LEU A 81 18.38 36.60 -25.57
C LEU A 81 19.88 36.35 -25.84
N ARG A 82 20.20 35.66 -26.94
CA ARG A 82 21.58 35.34 -27.33
C ARG A 82 22.36 36.58 -27.80
N LEU A 83 21.69 37.51 -28.48
CA LEU A 83 22.26 38.79 -28.91
C LEU A 83 22.52 39.76 -27.75
N VAL A 84 21.67 39.76 -26.71
CA VAL A 84 21.91 40.57 -25.49
C VAL A 84 23.11 40.06 -24.71
N HIS A 85 23.26 38.74 -24.58
CA HIS A 85 24.40 38.13 -23.89
C HIS A 85 25.74 38.40 -24.63
N GLN A 86 25.75 38.34 -25.95
CA GLN A 86 26.94 38.62 -26.77
C GLN A 86 27.30 40.12 -26.80
N LYS A 87 26.31 41.02 -26.72
CA LYS A 87 26.52 42.48 -26.73
C LYS A 87 27.10 43.01 -25.41
N ASN A 88 26.85 42.34 -24.28
CA ASN A 88 27.47 42.69 -22.99
C ASN A 88 28.97 42.34 -22.92
N ILE A 89 29.42 41.30 -23.62
CA ILE A 89 30.83 40.90 -23.66
C ILE A 89 31.62 41.79 -24.64
N LEU A 90 31.01 42.22 -25.74
CA LEU A 90 31.67 43.06 -26.77
C LEU A 90 31.69 44.56 -26.44
N LYS A 91 30.78 45.06 -25.58
CA LYS A 91 30.78 46.47 -25.13
C LYS A 91 32.00 46.86 -24.31
N MET A 92 32.78 45.90 -23.82
CA MET A 92 33.98 46.18 -23.03
C MET A 92 35.24 46.44 -23.87
N LYS A 93 35.22 46.24 -25.20
CA LYS A 93 36.48 46.23 -25.97
C LYS A 93 36.62 47.18 -27.17
N TYR A 94 35.56 47.65 -27.84
CA TYR A 94 35.75 48.56 -28.97
C TYR A 94 34.64 49.59 -29.11
N GLY A 95 35.04 50.87 -29.08
CA GLY A 95 34.22 52.00 -29.45
C GLY A 95 34.00 52.06 -30.96
N SER A 96 32.79 52.48 -31.34
CA SER A 96 32.40 52.94 -32.68
C SER A 96 32.28 51.88 -33.79
N PHE A 97 31.15 51.17 -33.83
CA PHE A 97 30.43 50.87 -35.08
C PHE A 97 28.98 50.45 -34.76
N MET A 98 27.99 51.29 -35.10
CA MET A 98 26.56 51.02 -34.87
C MET A 98 25.94 50.41 -36.15
N PRO A 99 25.55 49.13 -36.18
CA PRO A 99 24.63 48.65 -37.21
C PRO A 99 23.24 49.27 -36.95
N LYS A 100 22.48 49.54 -38.00
CA LYS A 100 21.09 50.05 -37.93
C LYS A 100 20.23 49.07 -37.15
N THR A 101 20.19 49.24 -35.83
CA THR A 101 19.21 48.60 -34.96
C THR A 101 17.86 49.19 -35.30
N VAL A 102 16.90 48.36 -35.70
CA VAL A 102 15.49 48.75 -35.68
C VAL A 102 15.20 49.13 -34.23
N TYR A 103 15.21 50.42 -33.93
CA TYR A 103 14.82 50.96 -32.64
C TYR A 103 13.33 50.72 -32.51
N THR A 104 12.94 49.60 -31.92
CA THR A 104 11.64 49.53 -31.25
C THR A 104 11.68 50.58 -30.16
N ALA A 105 10.77 51.55 -30.21
CA ALA A 105 10.64 52.56 -29.17
C ALA A 105 10.61 51.86 -27.79
N PRO A 106 11.29 52.41 -26.77
CA PRO A 106 11.21 51.84 -25.43
C PRO A 106 9.73 51.80 -25.03
N LEU A 107 9.25 50.61 -24.60
CA LEU A 107 7.88 50.46 -24.09
C LEU A 107 7.62 51.53 -23.03
N ASN A 108 6.41 52.08 -23.06
CA ASN A 108 6.02 53.10 -22.10
C ASN A 108 6.13 52.54 -20.66
N ALA A 109 6.48 53.36 -19.67
CA ALA A 109 6.70 52.89 -18.30
C ALA A 109 5.51 52.08 -17.75
N ASN A 110 4.29 52.46 -18.15
CA ASN A 110 3.04 51.78 -17.79
C ASN A 110 2.88 50.42 -18.49
N GLU A 111 3.34 50.28 -19.73
CA GLU A 111 3.27 49.02 -20.49
C GLU A 111 4.28 47.99 -19.94
N VAL A 112 5.47 48.45 -19.55
CA VAL A 112 6.47 47.59 -18.91
C VAL A 112 5.95 47.04 -17.59
N GLN A 113 5.32 47.88 -16.75
CA GLN A 113 4.71 47.45 -15.50
C GLN A 113 3.60 46.41 -15.74
N ALA A 114 2.71 46.64 -16.71
CA ALA A 114 1.67 45.68 -17.06
C ALA A 114 2.21 44.32 -17.55
N VAL A 115 3.33 44.32 -18.29
CA VAL A 115 4.01 43.08 -18.70
C VAL A 115 4.66 42.38 -17.51
N MET A 116 5.33 43.13 -16.62
CA MET A 116 5.94 42.56 -15.41
C MET A 116 4.89 41.93 -14.48
N ASP A 117 3.74 42.59 -14.32
CA ASP A 117 2.64 42.07 -13.49
C ASP A 117 2.08 40.77 -14.05
N ARG A 118 1.90 40.68 -15.38
CA ARG A 118 1.46 39.45 -16.05
C ARG A 118 2.47 38.32 -15.89
N LEU A 119 3.75 38.60 -16.09
CA LEU A 119 4.82 37.61 -15.93
C LEU A 119 4.93 37.13 -14.47
N LYS A 120 4.72 38.03 -13.51
CA LYS A 120 4.69 37.69 -12.09
C LYS A 120 3.52 36.74 -11.79
N VAL A 121 2.32 37.04 -12.26
CA VAL A 121 1.15 36.15 -12.11
C VAL A 121 1.39 34.79 -12.77
N GLU A 122 1.97 34.76 -13.98
CA GLU A 122 2.27 33.50 -14.67
C GLU A 122 3.32 32.67 -13.92
N SER A 123 4.37 33.30 -13.40
CA SER A 123 5.42 32.62 -12.64
C SER A 123 4.86 32.00 -11.35
N VAL A 124 4.04 32.74 -10.62
CA VAL A 124 3.38 32.25 -9.39
C VAL A 124 2.40 31.13 -9.73
N ALA A 125 1.61 31.26 -10.79
CA ALA A 125 0.69 30.20 -11.22
C ALA A 125 1.44 28.91 -11.62
N ARG A 126 2.62 29.04 -12.24
CA ARG A 126 3.47 27.90 -12.61
C ARG A 126 4.06 27.22 -11.38
N GLU A 127 4.53 27.98 -10.41
CA GLU A 127 5.01 27.46 -9.12
C GLU A 127 3.90 26.72 -8.39
N MET A 128 2.71 27.33 -8.28
CA MET A 128 1.54 26.69 -7.66
C MET A 128 1.12 25.42 -8.39
N MET A 129 1.11 25.41 -9.73
CA MET A 129 0.76 24.22 -10.52
C MET A 129 1.79 23.10 -10.31
N ARG A 130 3.09 23.42 -10.28
CA ARG A 130 4.15 22.46 -10.01
C ARG A 130 3.99 21.85 -8.62
N ASP A 131 3.77 22.69 -7.61
CA ASP A 131 3.63 22.24 -6.23
C ASP A 131 2.36 21.39 -6.04
N LEU A 132 1.26 21.76 -6.70
CA LEU A 132 0.03 20.95 -6.75
C LEU A 132 0.26 19.58 -7.40
N LEU A 133 0.97 19.52 -8.53
CA LEU A 133 1.29 18.26 -9.20
C LEU A 133 2.15 17.35 -8.32
N LEU A 134 3.17 17.91 -7.67
CA LEU A 134 4.00 17.16 -6.72
C LEU A 134 3.18 16.62 -5.55
N TYR A 135 2.24 17.42 -5.02
CA TYR A 135 1.34 16.97 -3.97
C TYR A 135 0.43 15.84 -4.43
N ILE A 136 -0.14 15.92 -5.64
CA ILE A 136 -0.98 14.85 -6.20
C ILE A 136 -0.17 13.56 -6.34
N ILE A 137 1.05 13.64 -6.89
CA ILE A 137 1.94 12.47 -7.03
C ILE A 137 2.26 11.87 -5.64
N PHE A 138 2.61 12.71 -4.67
CA PHE A 138 2.87 12.28 -3.30
C PHE A 138 1.67 11.57 -2.69
N MET A 139 0.46 12.13 -2.81
CA MET A 139 -0.76 11.51 -2.31
C MET A 139 -1.05 10.16 -2.98
N VAL A 140 -0.85 10.06 -4.30
CA VAL A 140 -0.98 8.77 -5.01
C VAL A 140 0.04 7.76 -4.49
N CYS A 141 1.30 8.15 -4.28
CA CYS A 141 2.32 7.27 -3.70
C CYS A 141 1.93 6.78 -2.29
N VAL A 142 1.44 7.67 -1.42
CA VAL A 142 0.98 7.30 -0.08
C VAL A 142 -0.19 6.31 -0.17
N LEU A 143 -1.16 6.55 -1.06
CA LEU A 143 -2.27 5.63 -1.28
C LEU A 143 -1.79 4.26 -1.76
N LEU A 144 -0.82 4.21 -2.68
CA LEU A 144 -0.23 2.96 -3.15
C LEU A 144 0.54 2.23 -2.04
N VAL A 145 1.24 2.94 -1.14
CA VAL A 145 1.95 2.29 -0.03
C VAL A 145 0.96 1.72 1.00
N VAL A 146 -0.09 2.47 1.34
CA VAL A 146 -1.08 2.06 2.34
C VAL A 146 -1.99 0.95 1.81
N TYR A 147 -2.46 1.06 0.57
CA TYR A 147 -3.46 0.16 0.00
C TYR A 147 -2.90 -0.83 -1.02
N GLY A 148 -1.70 -0.64 -1.54
CA GLY A 148 -1.13 -1.49 -2.59
C GLY A 148 -0.78 -2.90 -2.15
N HIS A 149 -0.57 -3.12 -0.85
CA HIS A 149 -0.36 -4.47 -0.27
C HIS A 149 -1.62 -5.05 0.39
N LEU A 150 -2.72 -4.30 0.43
CA LEU A 150 -3.90 -4.72 1.17
C LEU A 150 -4.84 -5.53 0.28
N ASP A 151 -4.53 -6.81 0.08
CA ASP A 151 -5.47 -7.76 -0.51
C ASP A 151 -6.55 -8.13 0.51
N ILE A 152 -7.51 -7.22 0.71
CA ILE A 152 -8.61 -7.36 1.68
C ILE A 152 -9.34 -8.69 1.49
N ASN A 153 -9.58 -9.08 0.24
CA ASN A 153 -10.31 -10.31 -0.07
C ASN A 153 -9.53 -11.55 0.38
N ILE A 154 -8.24 -11.61 0.07
CA ILE A 154 -7.39 -12.75 0.43
C ILE A 154 -7.24 -12.83 1.95
N GLN A 155 -6.98 -11.71 2.63
CA GLN A 155 -6.87 -11.67 4.09
C GLN A 155 -8.18 -12.09 4.77
N TYR A 156 -9.32 -11.58 4.29
CA TYR A 156 -10.64 -11.95 4.82
C TYR A 156 -10.88 -13.45 4.67
N HIS A 157 -10.65 -13.99 3.47
CA HIS A 157 -10.79 -15.41 3.21
C HIS A 157 -9.82 -16.23 4.06
N GLN A 158 -8.55 -15.85 4.18
CA GLN A 158 -7.58 -16.54 5.02
C GLN A 158 -8.00 -16.60 6.49
N VAL A 159 -8.45 -15.48 7.07
CA VAL A 159 -8.92 -15.43 8.46
C VAL A 159 -10.18 -16.28 8.62
N LYS A 160 -11.13 -16.19 7.68
CA LYS A 160 -12.37 -16.96 7.71
C LYS A 160 -12.12 -18.46 7.57
N TYR A 161 -11.32 -18.88 6.59
CA TYR A 161 -10.91 -20.27 6.44
C TYR A 161 -10.17 -20.75 7.67
N THR A 162 -9.30 -19.93 8.27
CA THR A 162 -8.58 -20.33 9.47
C THR A 162 -9.51 -20.60 10.65
N LYS A 163 -10.50 -19.71 10.87
CA LYS A 163 -11.51 -19.88 11.92
C LYS A 163 -12.41 -21.08 11.67
N ASN A 164 -12.89 -21.25 10.44
CA ASN A 164 -13.85 -22.28 10.09
C ASN A 164 -13.21 -23.68 10.03
N VAL A 165 -12.00 -23.79 9.47
CA VAL A 165 -11.33 -25.06 9.20
C VAL A 165 -10.53 -25.55 10.42
N TYR A 166 -9.73 -24.69 11.05
CA TYR A 166 -8.86 -25.10 12.16
C TYR A 166 -9.51 -24.93 13.53
N LEU A 167 -10.22 -23.83 13.75
CA LEU A 167 -10.79 -23.54 15.07
C LEU A 167 -12.20 -24.13 15.24
N GLY A 168 -12.84 -24.57 14.16
CA GLY A 168 -14.21 -25.08 14.17
C GLY A 168 -15.25 -24.01 14.53
N ILE A 169 -14.88 -22.72 14.47
CA ILE A 169 -15.77 -21.58 14.70
C ILE A 169 -16.55 -21.38 13.42
N ARG A 170 -17.87 -21.61 13.42
CA ARG A 170 -18.71 -21.39 12.24
C ARG A 170 -19.43 -20.06 12.39
N ASP A 171 -19.37 -19.23 11.35
CA ASP A 171 -20.17 -18.01 11.31
C ASP A 171 -21.66 -18.35 11.54
N PRO A 172 -22.39 -17.58 12.37
CA PRO A 172 -23.81 -17.85 12.69
C PRO A 172 -24.77 -17.62 11.51
N VAL A 173 -24.25 -17.49 10.28
CA VAL A 173 -24.96 -17.06 9.06
C VAL A 173 -25.13 -18.20 8.06
N ASP A 174 -24.86 -19.46 8.44
CA ASP A 174 -25.36 -20.59 7.66
C ASP A 174 -26.86 -20.75 7.93
N GLU A 175 -27.67 -20.78 6.88
CA GLU A 175 -29.15 -20.78 6.86
C GLU A 175 -29.83 -21.85 7.74
N ASN A 176 -29.05 -22.78 8.30
CA ASN A 176 -29.52 -23.85 9.19
C ASN A 176 -29.28 -23.57 10.68
N GLY A 177 -28.64 -22.46 11.10
CA GLY A 177 -28.58 -22.05 12.51
C GLY A 177 -27.86 -23.01 13.48
N PHE A 178 -27.13 -24.02 12.98
CA PHE A 178 -26.39 -25.01 13.77
C PHE A 178 -24.86 -24.85 13.64
N GLY A 179 -24.39 -23.61 13.53
CA GLY A 179 -22.98 -23.28 13.70
C GLY A 179 -22.66 -23.13 15.18
N GLU A 180 -22.40 -24.24 15.88
CA GLU A 180 -21.99 -24.17 17.28
C GLU A 180 -20.51 -23.79 17.40
N ASP A 181 -20.23 -22.63 18.00
CA ASP A 181 -18.88 -22.20 18.34
C ASP A 181 -18.32 -23.08 19.47
N LEU A 182 -17.73 -24.21 19.10
CA LEU A 182 -17.19 -25.21 20.04
C LEU A 182 -16.16 -24.61 21.01
N LEU A 183 -15.38 -23.62 20.57
CA LEU A 183 -14.46 -22.88 21.46
C LEU A 183 -15.17 -22.00 22.49
N GLN A 184 -16.29 -21.36 22.15
CA GLN A 184 -17.04 -20.54 23.10
C GLN A 184 -17.78 -21.38 24.14
N GLN A 185 -18.00 -22.67 23.85
CA GLN A 185 -18.59 -23.61 24.79
C GLN A 185 -17.60 -24.14 25.84
N VAL A 186 -16.29 -23.95 25.64
CA VAL A 186 -15.27 -24.41 26.58
C VAL A 186 -15.32 -23.57 27.86
N LYS A 187 -15.88 -24.16 28.92
CA LYS A 187 -15.94 -23.54 30.26
C LYS A 187 -15.06 -24.28 31.26
N THR A 188 -14.84 -25.57 31.05
CA THR A 188 -14.10 -26.45 31.95
C THR A 188 -12.85 -26.99 31.28
N ALA A 189 -11.85 -27.38 32.08
CA ALA A 189 -10.65 -28.06 31.57
C ALA A 189 -10.99 -29.35 30.79
N GLN A 190 -12.03 -30.08 31.19
CA GLN A 190 -12.47 -31.28 30.47
C GLN A 190 -13.04 -30.96 29.09
N ASP A 191 -13.77 -29.83 28.96
CA ASP A 191 -14.29 -29.36 27.68
C ASP A 191 -13.14 -28.97 26.74
N MET A 192 -12.06 -28.41 27.30
CA MET A 192 -10.85 -28.07 26.53
C MET A 192 -10.17 -29.34 26.00
N TRP A 193 -10.03 -30.38 26.81
CA TRP A 193 -9.47 -31.66 26.35
C TRP A 193 -10.32 -32.30 25.25
N ARG A 194 -11.65 -32.27 25.40
CA ARG A 194 -12.57 -32.75 24.36
C ARG A 194 -12.43 -31.95 23.06
N TYR A 195 -12.34 -30.62 23.16
CA TYR A 195 -12.10 -29.76 22.00
C TYR A 195 -10.79 -30.07 21.28
N LEU A 196 -9.71 -30.28 22.04
CA LEU A 196 -8.39 -30.62 21.46
C LEU A 196 -8.44 -31.94 20.69
N ASP A 197 -9.09 -32.96 21.26
CA ASP A 197 -9.19 -34.30 20.67
C ASP A 197 -10.11 -34.32 19.44
N GLU A 198 -11.32 -33.78 19.57
CA GLU A 198 -12.36 -33.89 18.54
C GLU A 198 -12.20 -32.88 17.39
N VAL A 199 -11.65 -31.70 17.65
CA VAL A 199 -11.58 -30.62 16.65
C VAL A 199 -10.15 -30.35 16.22
N LEU A 200 -9.25 -30.09 17.17
CA LEU A 200 -7.92 -29.59 16.82
C LEU A 200 -7.03 -30.69 16.22
N ILE A 201 -6.97 -31.88 16.83
CA ILE A 201 -6.10 -32.98 16.37
C ILE A 201 -6.53 -33.50 15.00
N ASP A 202 -7.83 -33.71 14.77
CA ASP A 202 -8.36 -34.17 13.48
C ASP A 202 -8.01 -33.22 12.31
N LYS A 203 -7.88 -31.93 12.59
CA LYS A 203 -7.58 -30.88 11.60
C LYS A 203 -6.10 -30.56 11.45
N LEU A 204 -5.29 -30.76 12.51
CA LEU A 204 -3.84 -30.55 12.48
C LEU A 204 -3.05 -31.78 12.01
N ALA A 205 -3.58 -32.99 12.21
CA ALA A 205 -2.97 -34.22 11.75
C ALA A 205 -3.55 -34.59 10.39
N PRO A 206 -2.87 -34.28 9.26
CA PRO A 206 -3.28 -34.81 7.97
C PRO A 206 -3.21 -36.34 8.03
N ASP A 207 -4.30 -37.01 7.63
CA ASP A 207 -4.27 -38.44 7.34
C ASP A 207 -3.15 -38.73 6.31
N GLU A 208 -2.66 -39.98 6.20
CA GLU A 208 -1.49 -40.34 5.38
C GLU A 208 -1.60 -39.92 3.89
N GLN A 209 -2.80 -39.57 3.44
CA GLN A 209 -3.11 -39.11 2.09
C GLN A 209 -3.45 -37.60 1.98
N GLY A 210 -3.36 -36.82 3.06
CA GLY A 210 -3.61 -35.37 3.06
C GLY A 210 -5.08 -34.96 2.88
N PHE A 211 -6.04 -35.88 3.05
CA PHE A 211 -7.45 -35.68 2.70
C PHE A 211 -8.24 -34.73 3.62
N ASN A 212 -7.71 -34.39 4.80
CA ASN A 212 -8.44 -33.57 5.77
C ASN A 212 -8.24 -32.06 5.58
N LEU A 213 -7.29 -31.65 4.75
CA LEU A 213 -7.04 -30.25 4.43
C LEU A 213 -7.69 -29.90 3.08
N PRO A 214 -8.37 -28.74 2.98
CA PRO A 214 -8.77 -28.20 1.68
C PRO A 214 -7.57 -28.15 0.72
N LYS A 215 -7.82 -28.40 -0.57
CA LYS A 215 -6.78 -28.50 -1.62
C LYS A 215 -5.85 -27.28 -1.74
N ASP A 216 -6.23 -26.16 -1.14
CA ASP A 216 -5.53 -24.88 -1.22
C ASP A 216 -4.82 -24.48 0.10
N THR A 217 -4.76 -25.39 1.09
CA THR A 217 -4.12 -25.11 2.38
C THR A 217 -3.03 -26.11 2.69
N ASN A 218 -1.84 -25.59 3.03
CA ASN A 218 -0.70 -26.38 3.45
C ASN A 218 -0.37 -26.09 4.91
N LEU A 219 -0.17 -27.14 5.71
CA LEU A 219 0.33 -27.00 7.07
C LEU A 219 1.85 -26.72 7.04
N LEU A 220 2.25 -25.61 7.64
CA LEU A 220 3.66 -25.22 7.73
C LEU A 220 4.27 -25.72 9.04
N GLY A 221 4.99 -26.83 8.96
CA GLY A 221 5.71 -27.41 10.11
C GLY A 221 4.79 -28.10 11.13
N PRO A 222 5.37 -28.68 12.20
CA PRO A 222 4.59 -29.34 13.24
C PRO A 222 3.92 -28.32 14.15
N ALA A 223 2.70 -28.64 14.58
CA ALA A 223 2.03 -27.87 15.62
C ALA A 223 2.70 -28.08 16.99
N ARG A 224 2.75 -27.01 17.79
CA ARG A 224 3.32 -27.03 19.14
C ARG A 224 2.30 -26.54 20.14
N THR A 225 2.12 -27.28 21.23
CA THR A 225 1.39 -26.84 22.40
C THR A 225 2.37 -26.33 23.46
N ARG A 226 2.05 -25.18 24.08
CA ARG A 226 2.79 -24.64 25.21
C ARG A 226 1.84 -24.52 26.39
N GLN A 227 2.24 -25.07 27.53
CA GLN A 227 1.55 -24.91 28.80
C GLN A 227 2.40 -24.05 29.73
N VAL A 228 1.80 -23.03 30.32
CA VAL A 228 2.43 -22.17 31.33
C VAL A 228 1.73 -22.42 32.66
N ARG A 229 2.50 -22.37 33.75
CA ARG A 229 2.00 -22.64 35.11
C ARG A 229 2.58 -21.64 36.10
N VAL A 230 1.76 -21.30 37.09
CA VAL A 230 2.17 -20.52 38.27
C VAL A 230 2.54 -21.46 39.41
N ARG A 231 3.58 -21.11 40.16
CA ARG A 231 4.01 -21.81 41.38
C ARG A 231 2.87 -21.86 42.42
N GLN A 232 2.71 -23.01 43.08
CA GLN A 232 1.61 -23.27 44.03
C GLN A 232 1.78 -22.63 45.42
N ASP A 233 2.51 -21.51 45.52
CA ASP A 233 2.68 -20.82 46.78
C ASP A 233 2.15 -19.40 46.68
N SER A 234 0.87 -19.26 47.02
CA SER A 234 0.22 -17.96 47.07
C SER A 234 0.58 -17.12 48.31
N GLY A 235 1.49 -17.61 49.17
CA GLY A 235 1.82 -16.97 50.44
C GLY A 235 0.66 -16.96 51.46
N LEU A 236 -0.44 -17.68 51.20
CA LEU A 236 -1.61 -17.70 52.07
C LEU A 236 -1.30 -18.38 53.42
N SER A 237 -1.62 -17.70 54.53
CA SER A 237 -1.33 -18.21 55.89
C SER A 237 -2.08 -19.52 56.20
N GLU A 238 -1.48 -20.36 57.03
CA GLU A 238 -2.06 -21.64 57.48
C GLU A 238 -3.45 -21.49 58.10
N ALA A 239 -3.71 -20.37 58.79
CA ALA A 239 -5.01 -20.08 59.38
C ALA A 239 -6.09 -19.93 58.30
N MET A 240 -5.80 -19.21 57.21
CA MET A 240 -6.74 -19.05 56.10
C MET A 240 -6.93 -20.36 55.32
N ARG A 241 -5.87 -21.15 55.11
CA ARG A 241 -5.99 -22.47 54.49
C ARG A 241 -6.94 -23.39 55.25
N LYS A 242 -6.88 -23.35 56.59
CA LYS A 242 -7.76 -24.14 57.47
C LYS A 242 -9.22 -23.67 57.44
N ILE A 243 -9.46 -22.37 57.31
CA ILE A 243 -10.82 -21.79 57.21
C ILE A 243 -11.49 -22.19 55.89
N TYR A 244 -10.77 -22.07 54.78
CA TYR A 244 -11.32 -22.36 53.45
C TYR A 244 -11.20 -23.85 53.05
N GLY A 245 -10.54 -24.67 53.86
CA GLY A 245 -10.38 -26.10 53.60
C GLY A 245 -9.54 -26.43 52.36
N VAL A 246 -8.70 -25.49 51.90
CA VAL A 246 -7.93 -25.62 50.66
C VAL A 246 -6.52 -26.10 50.96
N LYS A 247 -6.10 -27.18 50.27
CA LYS A 247 -4.72 -27.69 50.36
C LYS A 247 -3.73 -26.91 49.51
N PHE A 248 -4.19 -26.33 48.40
CA PHE A 248 -3.35 -25.62 47.42
C PHE A 248 -4.00 -24.29 47.07
N CYS A 249 -3.16 -23.27 46.86
CA CYS A 249 -3.61 -21.96 46.42
C CYS A 249 -2.55 -21.41 45.46
N SER A 250 -3.00 -20.87 44.33
CA SER A 250 -2.16 -20.31 43.29
C SER A 250 -2.53 -18.84 43.10
N HIS A 251 -1.53 -18.01 42.81
CA HIS A 251 -1.77 -16.65 42.33
C HIS A 251 -2.41 -16.67 40.93
N SER A 252 -2.95 -15.52 40.52
CA SER A 252 -3.30 -15.27 39.12
C SER A 252 -2.04 -15.34 38.25
N MET A 253 -2.21 -15.53 36.94
CA MET A 253 -1.08 -15.59 36.01
C MET A 253 -0.26 -14.29 35.98
N ASP A 254 -0.91 -13.14 36.21
CA ASP A 254 -0.26 -11.83 36.16
C ASP A 254 0.58 -11.52 37.41
N GLU A 255 0.17 -12.02 38.58
CA GLU A 255 0.82 -11.76 39.86
C GLU A 255 1.76 -12.89 40.30
N GLY A 256 1.54 -14.09 39.76
CA GLY A 256 2.22 -15.30 40.15
C GLY A 256 3.61 -15.45 39.54
N VAL A 257 4.50 -16.10 40.27
CA VAL A 257 5.81 -16.50 39.72
C VAL A 257 5.64 -17.75 38.86
N GLU A 258 6.13 -17.71 37.63
CA GLU A 258 6.15 -18.86 36.72
C GLU A 258 6.91 -20.04 37.34
N GLU A 259 6.32 -21.24 37.28
CA GLU A 259 6.96 -22.45 37.77
C GLU A 259 7.89 -23.02 36.71
N THR A 260 9.18 -22.98 36.99
CA THR A 260 10.26 -23.43 36.07
C THR A 260 10.77 -24.84 36.36
N LYS A 261 10.23 -25.52 37.37
CA LYS A 261 10.69 -26.87 37.76
C LYS A 261 10.27 -27.92 36.73
N SER A 262 11.14 -28.89 36.49
CA SER A 262 10.83 -30.08 35.70
C SER A 262 9.99 -31.10 36.49
N TYR A 263 9.00 -31.69 35.83
CA TYR A 263 8.10 -32.70 36.39
C TYR A 263 8.20 -33.98 35.54
N ASP A 264 8.29 -35.14 36.19
CA ASP A 264 8.35 -36.44 35.51
C ASP A 264 6.95 -37.01 35.34
N GLY A 265 6.40 -36.96 34.12
CA GLY A 265 5.17 -37.62 33.64
C GLY A 265 3.86 -37.27 34.38
N SER A 266 3.97 -36.72 35.59
CA SER A 266 2.93 -36.42 36.55
C SER A 266 3.26 -35.08 37.19
N TRP A 267 2.32 -34.16 37.03
CA TRP A 267 2.40 -32.78 37.50
C TRP A 267 2.36 -32.59 39.02
N LYS A 268 2.54 -33.68 39.79
CA LYS A 268 2.40 -33.70 41.26
C LYS A 268 3.72 -33.47 41.97
N ASN A 269 4.79 -34.10 41.49
CA ASN A 269 6.08 -34.09 42.17
C ASN A 269 7.15 -33.53 41.23
N PRO A 270 7.87 -32.46 41.62
CA PRO A 270 9.01 -32.00 40.86
C PRO A 270 10.15 -33.02 40.96
N ILE A 271 10.95 -33.12 39.90
CA ILE A 271 12.17 -33.93 39.89
C ILE A 271 13.19 -33.22 40.79
N LEU A 272 13.69 -33.92 41.82
CA LEU A 272 14.62 -33.37 42.80
C LEU A 272 16.06 -33.28 42.27
N ASP A 273 16.41 -34.14 41.31
CA ASP A 273 17.71 -34.17 40.64
C ASP A 273 17.52 -33.85 39.15
N ALA A 274 17.05 -32.63 38.85
CA ALA A 274 17.24 -32.07 37.52
C ALA A 274 18.70 -31.62 37.44
N TYR A 275 19.63 -32.57 37.26
CA TYR A 275 20.91 -32.22 36.64
C TYR A 275 20.58 -31.54 35.31
N ASP A 276 21.40 -30.56 34.94
CA ASP A 276 21.38 -29.78 33.69
C ASP A 276 21.43 -30.62 32.38
N GLU A 277 21.02 -31.90 32.39
CA GLU A 277 20.87 -32.74 31.20
C GLU A 277 19.70 -32.30 30.30
N GLN A 278 18.89 -31.34 30.75
CA GLN A 278 17.81 -30.77 29.96
C GLN A 278 18.25 -29.55 29.12
N GLU A 279 19.54 -29.21 29.08
CA GLU A 279 20.09 -28.25 28.09
C GLU A 279 20.18 -28.87 26.68
N ASP A 280 20.28 -30.20 26.56
CA ASP A 280 20.51 -30.90 25.27
C ASP A 280 19.34 -31.81 24.83
N GLY A 281 18.16 -31.64 25.43
CA GLY A 281 16.96 -32.35 24.99
C GLY A 281 16.44 -31.79 23.67
N LEU A 282 16.21 -32.65 22.67
CA LEU A 282 15.70 -32.28 21.32
C LEU A 282 14.38 -31.47 21.31
N PHE A 283 13.73 -31.34 22.48
CA PHE A 283 12.43 -30.71 22.68
C PHE A 283 12.44 -29.52 23.66
N VAL A 284 13.62 -29.11 24.16
CA VAL A 284 13.75 -28.00 25.11
C VAL A 284 14.18 -26.76 24.34
N TYR A 285 13.37 -25.70 24.41
CA TYR A 285 13.66 -24.43 23.74
C TYR A 285 13.48 -23.29 24.72
N TRP A 286 14.51 -22.47 24.84
CA TRP A 286 14.48 -21.23 25.60
C TRP A 286 13.59 -20.20 24.90
N SER A 287 12.72 -19.53 25.63
CA SER A 287 12.06 -18.33 25.12
C SER A 287 13.13 -17.24 24.95
N ALA A 288 13.22 -16.68 23.74
CA ALA A 288 14.01 -15.49 23.47
C ALA A 288 13.49 -14.28 24.27
#